data_AF-A0A7W2TXE1-F1
#
_entry.id   AF-A0A7W2TXE1-F1
#
_cell.length_a   1.000
_cell.length_b   1.000
_cell.length_c   1.000
_cell.angle_alpha   90.00
_cell.angle_beta   90.00
_cell.angle_gamma   90.00
#
_symmetry.space_group_name_H-M   'P 1'
#
loop_
_entity.id
_entity.type
_entity.pdbx_description
1 polymer ?
#
loop_
_entity_poly.entity_id
_entity_poly.type
_entity_poly.pdbx_seq_one_letter_code
_entity_poly.pdbx_strand_id
1 'polypeptide(L)'
;MAIQLEVINFIVPRDVIEKKYPGGWKRCLSDHRGQIGSRIWYDDHLFRTGAMNSMDIEMILEEWEHKGFNTHEVKSGEPVRWLDICIVQEMFGGPTLPCDWIEVEGSVAFHKSYPRGEVVCSESV
;
A
#
# COMPACT_ATOMS: atom_id res chain seq x y z
N MET A 1 -1.00 14.10 3.06
CA MET A 1 -2.27 13.45 3.44
C MET A 1 -1.94 12.10 4.08
N ALA A 2 -2.94 11.40 4.61
CA ALA A 2 -2.77 10.08 5.21
C ALA A 2 -3.93 9.16 4.83
N ILE A 3 -3.72 7.84 4.86
CA ILE A 3 -4.72 6.85 4.46
C ILE A 3 -5.15 6.02 5.66
N GLN A 4 -6.46 5.80 5.80
CA GLN A 4 -7.05 4.90 6.78
C GLN A 4 -6.66 3.44 6.51
N LEU A 5 -6.20 2.76 7.55
CA LEU A 5 -5.93 1.33 7.58
C LEU A 5 -7.15 0.56 8.06
N GLU A 6 -7.35 -0.63 7.48
CA GLU A 6 -8.30 -1.64 7.94
C GLU A 6 -7.51 -2.92 8.26
N VAL A 7 -8.06 -4.12 8.04
CA VAL A 7 -7.48 -5.42 8.44
C VAL A 7 -6.03 -5.65 7.94
N ILE A 8 -5.85 -5.93 6.65
CA ILE A 8 -4.55 -6.10 6.00
C ILE A 8 -4.46 -5.09 4.86
N ASN A 9 -3.37 -4.36 4.75
CA ASN A 9 -3.23 -3.23 3.85
C ASN A 9 -1.99 -3.41 2.98
N PHE A 10 -2.21 -3.49 1.67
CA PHE A 10 -1.16 -3.37 0.66
C PHE A 10 -1.05 -1.91 0.26
N ILE A 11 0.11 -1.31 0.50
CA ILE A 11 0.34 0.12 0.32
C ILE A 11 1.50 0.33 -0.64
N VAL A 12 1.36 1.27 -1.58
CA VAL A 12 2.39 1.61 -2.57
C VAL A 12 2.49 3.12 -2.72
N PRO A 13 3.70 3.71 -2.81
CA PRO A 13 3.85 5.10 -3.18
C PRO A 13 3.35 5.37 -4.61
N ARG A 14 2.56 6.43 -4.77
CA ARG A 14 2.01 6.85 -6.06
C ARG A 14 3.11 7.08 -7.11
N ASP A 15 4.24 7.67 -6.72
CA ASP A 15 5.34 7.94 -7.64
C ASP A 15 6.02 6.65 -8.12
N VAL A 16 6.04 5.61 -7.29
CA VAL A 16 6.50 4.27 -7.68
C VAL A 16 5.52 3.64 -8.66
N ILE A 17 4.20 3.78 -8.44
CA ILE A 17 3.18 3.34 -9.41
C ILE A 17 3.35 4.06 -10.75
N GLU A 18 3.54 5.37 -10.75
CA GLU A 18 3.75 6.16 -11.96
C GLU A 18 4.95 5.64 -12.76
N LYS A 19 6.02 5.23 -12.08
CA LYS A 19 7.25 4.73 -12.71
C LYS A 19 7.16 3.28 -13.18
N LYS A 20 6.49 2.40 -12.43
CA LYS A 20 6.59 0.94 -12.61
C LYS A 20 5.33 0.27 -13.14
N TYR A 21 4.15 0.79 -12.81
CA TYR A 21 2.90 0.17 -13.26
C TYR A 21 2.77 0.31 -14.78
N PRO A 22 2.41 -0.75 -15.53
CA PRO A 22 2.18 -0.63 -16.97
C PRO A 22 1.12 0.43 -17.30
N GLY A 23 1.54 1.54 -17.91
CA GLY A 23 0.67 2.70 -18.18
C GLY A 23 0.54 3.73 -17.06
N GLY A 24 1.32 3.59 -15.98
CA GLY A 24 1.46 4.56 -14.89
C GLY A 24 0.22 4.68 -13.98
N TRP A 25 0.18 5.76 -13.20
CA TRP A 25 -0.85 6.00 -12.17
C TRP A 25 -2.26 6.00 -12.75
N LYS A 26 -2.46 6.71 -13.87
CA LYS A 26 -3.78 6.82 -14.51
C LYS A 26 -4.30 5.45 -14.94
N ARG A 27 -3.41 4.59 -15.45
CA ARG A 27 -3.81 3.24 -15.85
C ARG A 27 -4.13 2.38 -14.63
N CYS A 28 -3.31 2.44 -13.58
CA CYS A 28 -3.58 1.77 -12.31
C CYS A 28 -4.97 2.11 -11.76
N LEU A 29 -5.34 3.39 -11.70
CA LEU A 29 -6.67 3.80 -11.24
C LEU A 29 -7.79 3.32 -12.17
N SER A 30 -7.56 3.32 -13.48
CA SER A 30 -8.54 2.84 -14.46
C SER A 30 -8.79 1.33 -14.30
N ASP A 31 -7.74 0.54 -14.14
CA ASP A 31 -7.82 -0.92 -14.00
C ASP A 31 -8.53 -1.30 -12.68
N HIS A 32 -8.43 -0.46 -11.66
CA HIS A 32 -9.04 -0.68 -10.34
C HIS A 32 -10.33 0.13 -10.09
N ARG A 33 -10.88 0.80 -11.11
CA ARG A 33 -11.94 1.81 -10.93
C ARG A 33 -13.16 1.31 -10.14
N GLY A 34 -13.54 0.04 -10.32
CA GLY A 34 -14.68 -0.57 -9.63
C GLY A 34 -14.48 -0.82 -8.13
N GLN A 35 -13.26 -0.67 -7.62
CA GLN A 35 -12.89 -0.93 -6.23
C GLN A 35 -12.52 0.35 -5.47
N ILE A 36 -12.39 1.49 -6.17
CA ILE A 36 -12.12 2.79 -5.56
C ILE A 36 -13.32 3.19 -4.69
N GLY A 37 -13.05 3.63 -3.46
CA GLY A 37 -14.10 3.99 -2.50
C GLY A 37 -14.65 2.79 -1.72
N SER A 38 -14.07 1.60 -1.90
CA SER A 38 -14.39 0.41 -1.12
C SER A 38 -13.11 -0.24 -0.59
N ARG A 39 -12.52 -1.16 -1.35
CA ARG A 39 -11.26 -1.81 -1.02
C ARG A 39 -10.07 -0.88 -1.25
N ILE A 40 -10.18 0.02 -2.22
CA ILE A 40 -9.10 0.92 -2.64
C ILE A 40 -9.34 2.35 -2.19
N TRP A 41 -8.31 2.90 -1.55
CA TRP A 41 -8.19 4.29 -1.14
C TRP A 41 -6.84 4.82 -1.61
N TYR A 42 -6.77 6.10 -1.94
CA TYR A 42 -5.52 6.74 -2.30
C TYR A 42 -5.54 8.21 -1.91
N ASP A 43 -4.35 8.76 -1.68
CA ASP A 43 -4.14 10.18 -1.51
C ASP A 43 -3.13 10.70 -2.56
N ASP A 44 -2.56 11.88 -2.34
CA ASP A 44 -1.56 12.44 -3.25
C ASP A 44 -0.25 11.64 -3.34
N HIS A 45 0.04 10.77 -2.37
CA HIS A 45 1.33 10.10 -2.20
C HIS A 45 1.24 8.58 -2.11
N LEU A 46 0.13 8.03 -1.67
CA LEU A 46 -0.06 6.61 -1.38
C LEU A 46 -1.29 6.06 -2.10
N PHE A 47 -1.17 4.81 -2.51
CA PHE A 47 -2.26 3.95 -2.93
C PHE A 47 -2.37 2.81 -1.93
N ARG A 48 -3.59 2.47 -1.54
CA ARG A 48 -3.88 1.39 -0.60
C ARG A 48 -4.97 0.50 -1.17
N THR A 49 -4.76 -0.81 -1.11
CA THR A 49 -5.81 -1.81 -1.24
C THR A 49 -5.83 -2.70 0.00
N GLY A 50 -7.02 -3.12 0.44
CA GLY A 50 -7.19 -3.98 1.61
C GLY A 50 -7.12 -5.48 1.28
N ALA A 51 -7.05 -6.35 2.28
CA ALA A 51 -7.38 -7.78 2.18
C ALA A 51 -7.94 -8.25 3.52
N MET A 52 -8.82 -9.26 3.50
CA MET A 52 -9.39 -9.83 4.74
C MET A 52 -8.64 -11.06 5.25
N ASN A 53 -7.77 -11.66 4.43
CA ASN A 53 -7.02 -12.86 4.77
C ASN A 53 -5.65 -12.87 4.08
N SER A 54 -4.78 -13.80 4.51
CA SER A 54 -3.40 -13.91 4.00
C SER A 54 -3.34 -14.37 2.54
N MET A 55 -4.26 -15.23 2.09
CA MET A 55 -4.27 -15.71 0.70
C MET A 55 -4.54 -14.56 -0.28
N ASP A 56 -5.49 -13.69 0.05
CA ASP A 56 -5.83 -12.54 -0.79
C ASP A 56 -4.67 -11.52 -0.86
N ILE A 57 -3.93 -11.31 0.24
CA ILE A 57 -2.80 -10.37 0.23
C ILE A 57 -1.60 -10.94 -0.53
N GLU A 58 -1.36 -12.26 -0.43
CA GLU A 58 -0.34 -12.97 -1.20
C GLU A 58 -0.62 -12.89 -2.70
N MET A 59 -1.87 -13.10 -3.13
CA MET A 59 -2.26 -12.93 -4.53
C MET A 59 -2.04 -11.50 -5.04
N ILE A 60 -2.32 -10.49 -4.22
CA ILE A 60 -2.02 -9.08 -4.59
C ILE A 60 -0.51 -8.88 -4.73
N LEU A 61 0.28 -9.39 -3.79
CA LEU A 61 1.75 -9.28 -3.83
C LEU A 61 2.30 -9.88 -5.14
N GLU A 62 1.91 -11.12 -5.45
CA GLU A 62 2.33 -11.82 -6.67
C GLU A 62 1.92 -11.06 -7.94
N GLU A 63 0.70 -10.50 -7.98
CA GLU A 63 0.23 -9.73 -9.13
C GLU A 63 1.10 -8.49 -9.38
N TRP A 64 1.52 -7.80 -8.32
CA TRP A 64 2.37 -6.62 -8.42
C TRP A 64 3.83 -6.98 -8.72
N GLU A 65 4.34 -8.11 -8.21
CA GLU A 65 5.64 -8.66 -8.62
C GLU A 65 5.67 -8.96 -10.12
N HIS A 66 4.62 -9.59 -10.65
CA HIS A 66 4.48 -9.86 -12.09
C HIS A 66 4.41 -8.59 -12.94
N LYS A 67 4.02 -7.45 -12.36
CA LYS A 67 4.07 -6.14 -13.02
C LYS A 67 5.44 -5.45 -12.89
N GLY A 68 6.42 -6.07 -12.23
CA GLY A 68 7.78 -5.56 -12.10
C GLY A 68 8.07 -4.74 -10.84
N PHE A 69 7.21 -4.85 -9.81
CA PHE A 69 7.50 -4.26 -8.51
C PHE A 69 8.43 -5.16 -7.71
N ASN A 70 9.49 -4.59 -7.15
CA ASN A 70 10.35 -5.24 -6.18
C ASN A 70 9.65 -5.12 -4.81
N THR A 71 9.03 -6.20 -4.35
CA THR A 71 8.22 -6.14 -3.12
C THR A 71 9.11 -5.99 -1.90
N HIS A 72 10.08 -6.89 -1.72
CA HIS A 72 10.93 -6.95 -0.54
C HIS A 72 12.40 -7.26 -0.87
N GLU A 73 13.28 -6.86 0.05
CA GLU A 73 14.68 -7.26 0.07
C GLU A 73 14.78 -8.66 0.70
N VAL A 74 15.48 -9.57 0.04
CA VAL A 74 15.78 -10.92 0.55
C VAL A 74 17.24 -10.98 1.01
N LYS A 75 17.47 -11.42 2.25
CA LYS A 75 18.81 -11.73 2.77
C LYS A 75 18.83 -13.13 3.35
N SER A 76 19.79 -13.93 2.91
CA SER A 76 19.93 -15.34 3.35
C SER A 76 18.67 -16.19 3.13
N GLY A 77 17.89 -15.89 2.08
CA GLY A 77 16.66 -16.61 1.75
C GLY A 77 15.39 -16.09 2.45
N GLU A 78 15.52 -15.12 3.37
CA GLU A 78 14.40 -14.58 4.13
C GLU A 78 14.10 -13.13 3.77
N PRO A 79 12.82 -12.71 3.76
CA PRO A 79 12.44 -11.32 3.54
C PRO A 79 12.80 -10.47 4.76
N VAL A 80 13.59 -9.41 4.56
CA VAL A 80 14.07 -8.58 5.68
C VAL A 80 13.49 -7.17 5.70
N ARG A 81 12.92 -6.71 4.59
CA ARG A 81 12.48 -5.32 4.44
C ARG A 81 11.58 -5.14 3.22
N TRP A 82 10.59 -4.28 3.34
CA TRP A 82 9.76 -3.80 2.24
C TRP A 82 10.49 -2.74 1.37
N LEU A 83 10.26 -2.79 0.06
CA LEU A 83 10.88 -1.92 -0.95
C LEU A 83 9.84 -1.04 -1.66
N ASP A 84 9.28 -1.47 -2.79
CA ASP A 84 8.35 -0.66 -3.57
C ASP A 84 6.94 -0.60 -2.97
N ILE A 85 6.61 -1.60 -2.15
CA ILE A 85 5.30 -1.78 -1.52
C ILE A 85 5.50 -2.01 -0.03
N CYS A 86 4.45 -1.91 0.77
CA CYS A 86 4.48 -2.23 2.19
C CYS A 86 3.18 -2.94 2.60
N ILE A 87 3.31 -4.03 3.36
CA ILE A 87 2.18 -4.68 3.99
C ILE A 87 2.07 -4.22 5.44
N VAL A 88 0.93 -3.61 5.78
CA VAL A 88 0.59 -3.18 7.14
C VAL A 88 -0.64 -3.95 7.61
N GLN A 89 -0.54 -4.61 8.76
CA GLN A 89 -1.69 -5.20 9.43
C GLN A 89 -2.06 -4.30 10.60
N GLU A 90 -3.29 -3.79 10.60
CA GLU A 90 -3.72 -2.77 11.58
C GLU A 90 -3.63 -3.29 13.01
N MET A 91 -3.94 -4.57 13.23
CA MET A 91 -3.85 -5.21 14.55
C MET A 91 -2.44 -5.18 15.16
N PHE A 92 -1.39 -5.05 14.35
CA PHE A 92 0.00 -4.97 14.81
C PHE A 92 0.52 -3.54 14.87
N GLY A 93 -0.27 -2.55 14.42
CA GLY A 93 0.06 -1.13 14.52
C GLY A 93 1.25 -0.69 13.66
N GLY A 94 1.63 -1.47 12.64
CA GLY A 94 2.78 -1.12 11.81
C GLY A 94 3.08 -2.09 10.65
N PRO A 95 4.11 -1.77 9.86
CA PRO A 95 4.62 -2.64 8.81
C PRO A 95 5.00 -4.03 9.31
N THR A 96 4.64 -5.06 8.54
CA THR A 96 4.98 -6.47 8.83
C THR A 96 6.48 -6.78 8.67
N LEU A 97 7.19 -5.96 7.89
CA LEU A 97 8.64 -5.91 7.77
C LEU A 97 9.07 -4.44 7.82
N PRO A 98 10.32 -4.13 8.19
CA PRO A 98 10.83 -2.77 8.14
C PRO A 98 10.56 -2.07 6.79
N CYS A 99 10.17 -0.81 6.83
CA CYS A 99 9.86 0.01 5.66
C CYS A 99 10.23 1.48 5.92
N ASP A 100 11.15 2.04 5.14
CA ASP A 100 11.72 3.36 5.45
C ASP A 100 10.87 4.52 4.99
N TRP A 101 9.96 4.31 4.03
CA TRP A 101 9.21 5.41 3.41
C TRP A 101 7.82 5.61 4.02
N ILE A 102 7.34 4.67 4.84
CA ILE A 102 6.01 4.74 5.47
C ILE A 102 6.12 4.97 6.98
N GLU A 103 5.23 5.82 7.51
CA GLU A 103 4.95 5.96 8.95
C GLU A 103 3.54 5.45 9.21
N VAL A 104 3.33 4.80 10.36
CA VAL A 104 2.02 4.31 10.79
C VAL A 104 1.75 4.85 12.19
N GLU A 105 0.63 5.56 12.35
CA GLU A 105 0.20 6.14 13.61
C GLU A 105 -1.24 5.71 13.90
N GLY A 106 -1.40 4.74 14.81
CA GLY A 106 -2.69 4.11 15.06
C GLY A 106 -3.19 3.38 13.82
N SER A 107 -4.42 3.68 13.39
CA SER A 107 -5.03 3.09 12.20
C SER A 107 -4.82 3.93 10.94
N VAL A 108 -3.76 4.74 10.88
CA VAL A 108 -3.49 5.65 9.75
C VAL A 108 -2.06 5.49 9.27
N ALA A 109 -1.84 5.51 7.96
CA ALA A 109 -0.51 5.51 7.35
C ALA A 109 -0.27 6.73 6.46
N PHE A 110 0.97 7.22 6.43
CA PHE A 110 1.38 8.31 5.55
C PHE A 110 2.83 8.15 5.10
N HIS A 111 3.18 8.81 3.99
CA HIS A 111 4.52 8.77 3.45
C HIS A 111 5.45 9.73 4.23
N LYS A 112 6.54 9.21 4.79
CA LYS A 112 7.46 9.93 5.71
C LYS A 112 8.08 11.21 5.14
N SER A 113 8.25 11.27 3.82
CA SER A 113 8.82 12.45 3.15
C SER A 113 7.90 13.67 3.15
N TYR A 114 6.65 13.55 3.60
CA TYR A 114 5.66 14.62 3.60
C TYR A 114 5.04 14.79 4.99
N PRO A 115 4.59 16.02 5.36
CA PRO A 115 3.86 16.22 6.59
C PRO A 115 2.60 15.34 6.67
N ARG A 116 2.27 14.89 7.87
CA ARG A 116 0.99 14.21 8.15
C ARG A 116 -0.14 15.17 7.77
N GLY A 117 -0.80 14.90 6.64
CA GLY A 117 -1.93 15.68 6.17
C GLY A 117 -3.26 15.11 6.66
N GLU A 118 -4.36 15.63 6.12
CA GLU A 118 -5.71 15.12 6.39
C GLU A 118 -5.84 13.63 6.02
N VAL A 119 -6.71 12.93 6.76
CA VAL A 119 -6.95 11.51 6.58
C VAL A 119 -7.99 11.31 5.48
N VAL A 120 -7.63 10.52 4.47
CA VAL A 120 -8.55 9.98 3.48
C VAL A 120 -9.13 8.68 4.03
N CYS A 121 -10.44 8.65 4.25
CA CYS A 121 -11.21 7.49 4.70
C CYS A 121 -12.58 7.45 4.00
N SER A 122 -13.33 6.37 4.17
CA SER A 122 -14.77 6.42 3.88
C SER A 122 -15.41 7.36 4.89
N GLU A 123 -16.02 8.46 4.44
CA GLU A 123 -17.08 9.06 5.25
C GLU A 123 -18.14 7.97 5.44
N SER A 124 -18.35 7.55 6.69
CA SER A 124 -19.49 6.72 7.05
C SER A 124 -20.74 7.48 6.61
N VAL A 125 -21.38 7.02 5.54
CA VAL A 125 -22.73 7.46 5.16
C VAL A 125 -23.73 6.80 6.11
#